data_AF-A0A965CC76-F1
#
_entry.id   AF-A0A965CC76-F1
#
_cell.length_a   1.000
_cell.length_b   1.000
_cell.length_c   1.000
_cell.angle_alpha   90.00
_cell.angle_beta   90.00
_cell.angle_gamma   90.00
#
_symmetry.space_group_name_H-M   'P 1'
#
loop_
_entity.id
_entity.type
_entity.pdbx_description
1 polymer ?
#
loop_
_entity_poly.entity_id
_entity_poly.type
_entity_poly.pdbx_seq_one_letter_code
_entity_poly.pdbx_strand_id
1 'polypeptide(L)' 'ETAKDVYRTLSQHGLFRGDLSAPTLRFQATGDATAFAKLAKRFLGPEVQTVEQIN' A
#
# COMPACT_ATOMS: atom_id res chain seq x y z
N GLU A 1 1.18 -8.51 -13.32
CA GLU A 1 -0.14 -8.71 -13.96
C GLU A 1 -1.23 -7.98 -13.19
N THR A 2 -1.42 -8.30 -11.90
CA THR A 2 -2.47 -7.74 -11.03
C THR A 2 -2.56 -6.21 -10.98
N ALA A 3 -1.43 -5.48 -10.96
CA ALA A 3 -1.46 -4.01 -10.95
C ALA A 3 -2.08 -3.42 -12.24
N LYS A 4 -1.81 -4.04 -13.40
CA LYS A 4 -2.42 -3.65 -14.67
C LYS A 4 -3.92 -3.97 -14.68
N ASP A 5 -4.32 -5.07 -14.05
CA ASP A 5 -5.73 -5.43 -13.91
C ASP A 5 -6.49 -4.46 -13.01
N VAL A 6 -5.93 -4.08 -11.85
CA VAL A 6 -6.52 -3.04 -10.99
C VAL A 6 -6.69 -1.74 -11.76
N TYR A 7 -5.66 -1.29 -12.49
CA TYR A 7 -5.75 -0.09 -13.31
C TYR A 7 -6.88 -0.17 -14.34
N ARG A 8 -6.97 -1.29 -15.07
CA ARG A 8 -8.02 -1.53 -16.07
C ARG A 8 -9.41 -1.49 -15.45
N THR A 9 -9.62 -2.16 -14.32
CA THR A 9 -10.90 -2.18 -13.60
C THR A 9 -11.29 -0.77 -13.13
N LEU A 10 -10.37 -0.04 -12.51
CA LEU A 10 -10.63 1.34 -12.05
C LEU A 10 -11.00 2.26 -13.23
N SER A 11 -10.31 2.13 -14.36
CA SER A 11 -10.61 2.90 -15.58
C SER A 11 -11.98 2.57 -16.15
N GLN A 12 -12.35 1.28 -16.22
CA GLN A 12 -13.63 0.84 -16.78
C GLN A 12 -14.84 1.33 -15.97
N HIS A 13 -14.67 1.46 -14.66
CA HIS A 13 -15.74 1.88 -13.74
C HIS A 13 -15.67 3.35 -13.34
N GLY A 14 -14.72 4.13 -13.87
CA GLY A 14 -14.58 5.56 -13.53
C GLY A 14 -14.22 5.80 -12.05
N LEU A 15 -13.41 4.93 -11.45
CA LEU A 15 -13.09 4.93 -10.01
C LEU A 15 -11.70 5.52 -9.69
N PHE A 16 -11.09 6.24 -10.61
CA PHE A 16 -9.84 6.92 -10.31
C PHE A 16 -10.06 8.03 -9.27
N ARG A 17 -9.09 8.15 -8.35
CA ARG A 17 -9.08 9.25 -7.37
C ARG A 17 -9.01 10.58 -8.11
N GLY A 18 -9.96 11.49 -7.85
CA GLY A 18 -9.99 12.84 -8.43
C GLY A 18 -9.17 13.89 -7.65
N ASP A 19 -8.73 13.55 -6.44
CA ASP A 19 -7.90 14.41 -5.61
C ASP A 19 -6.42 14.32 -6.03
N LEU A 20 -5.81 15.48 -6.29
CA LEU A 20 -4.43 15.61 -6.74
C LEU A 20 -3.42 15.70 -5.57
N SER A 21 -3.89 15.75 -4.33
CA SER A 21 -3.02 15.74 -3.16
C SER A 21 -2.23 14.43 -3.05
N ALA A 22 -1.02 14.53 -2.50
CA ALA A 22 -0.15 13.38 -2.30
C ALA A 22 -0.90 12.27 -1.52
N PRO A 23 -0.87 11.01 -1.98
CA PRO A 23 -1.57 9.94 -1.29
C PRO A 23 -0.93 9.64 0.06
N THR A 24 -1.76 9.30 1.05
CA THR A 24 -1.28 8.70 2.30
C THR A 24 -1.24 7.19 2.13
N LEU A 25 -0.07 6.60 2.34
CA LEU A 25 0.11 5.14 2.36
C LEU A 25 0.13 4.67 3.81
N ARG A 26 -0.67 3.64 4.14
CA ARG A 26 -0.67 3.00 5.46
C ARG A 26 -0.33 1.53 5.32
N PHE A 27 0.68 1.07 6.06
CA PHE A 27 1.07 -0.32 6.12
C PHE A 27 0.62 -0.89 7.47
N GLN A 28 -0.06 -2.03 7.44
CA GLN A 28 -0.64 -2.64 8.64
C GLN A 28 -0.30 -4.13 8.71
N ALA A 29 -0.10 -4.66 9.91
CA ALA A 29 0.18 -6.06 10.17
C ALA A 29 -0.71 -6.58 11.30
N THR A 30 -1.23 -7.80 11.15
CA THR A 30 -2.01 -8.46 12.20
C THR A 30 -1.13 -9.18 13.24
N GLY A 31 0.14 -9.38 12.92
CA GLY A 31 1.17 -9.89 13.82
C GLY A 31 2.16 -8.80 14.20
N ASP A 32 3.38 -9.20 14.57
CA ASP A 32 4.44 -8.26 14.94
C ASP A 32 4.78 -7.29 13.79
N ALA A 33 4.36 -6.03 13.96
CA ALA A 33 4.60 -4.96 13.00
C ALA A 33 6.09 -4.67 12.78
N THR A 34 6.94 -4.87 13.81
CA THR A 34 8.39 -4.63 13.70
C THR A 34 9.05 -5.65 12.79
N ALA A 35 8.74 -6.93 12.99
CA ALA A 35 9.21 -8.01 12.12
C ALA A 35 8.72 -7.82 10.67
N PHE A 36 7.46 -7.44 10.49
CA PHE A 36 6.90 -7.15 9.16
C PHE A 36 7.63 -5.98 8.48
N ALA A 37 7.84 -4.86 9.18
CA ALA A 37 8.52 -3.69 8.65
C ALA A 37 9.94 -4.01 8.15
N LYS A 38 10.69 -4.84 8.89
CA LYS A 38 12.04 -5.27 8.49
C LYS A 38 12.02 -6.05 7.16
N LEU A 39 11.03 -6.92 6.97
CA LEU A 39 10.86 -7.66 5.72
C LEU A 39 10.39 -6.76 4.59
N ALA A 40 9.35 -5.95 4.82
CA ALA A 40 8.74 -5.09 3.81
C ALA A 40 9.74 -4.08 3.21
N LYS A 41 10.65 -3.52 4.02
CA LYS A 41 11.74 -2.64 3.55
C LYS A 41 12.67 -3.32 2.53
N ARG A 42 12.78 -4.66 2.51
CA ARG A 42 13.57 -5.38 1.50
C ARG A 42 12.91 -5.37 0.12
N PHE A 43 11.59 -5.22 0.06
CA PHE A 43 10.82 -5.23 -1.19
C PHE A 43 10.47 -3.82 -1.67
N LEU A 44 10.14 -2.91 -0.74
CA LEU A 44 9.61 -1.59 -1.03
C LEU A 44 10.56 -0.45 -0.64
N GLY A 45 11.72 -0.78 -0.04
CA GLY A 45 12.74 0.19 0.32
C GLY A 45 12.24 1.22 1.36
N PRO A 46 12.57 2.52 1.19
CA PRO A 46 12.27 3.57 2.16
C PRO A 46 10.79 3.96 2.24
N GLU A 47 9.96 3.50 1.31
CA GLU A 47 8.52 3.79 1.28
C GLU A 47 7.79 3.23 2.51
N VAL A 48 8.31 2.15 3.10
CA VAL A 48 7.76 1.56 4.33
C VAL A 48 8.43 2.22 5.53
N GLN A 49 7.93 3.39 5.92
CA GLN A 49 8.45 4.14 7.07
C GLN A 49 7.99 3.53 8.40
N THR A 50 6.69 3.31 8.54
CA THR A 50 6.03 2.77 9.73
C THR A 50 5.02 1.70 9.35
N VAL A 51 4.82 0.74 10.25
CA VAL A 51 3.80 -0.32 10.14
C VAL A 51 3.00 -0.31 11.44
N GLU A 52 1.68 -0.26 11.33
CA GLU A 52 0.77 -0.31 12.47
C GLU A 52 0.36 -1.77 12.75
N GLN A 53 0.39 -2.17 14.02
CA GLN A 53 -0.18 -3.45 14.41
C GLN A 53 -1.69 -3.30 14.62
N ILE A 54 -2.47 -4.11 13.92
CA ILE A 54 -3.93 -4.17 14.02
C ILE A 54 -4.36 -5.54 14.54
N ASN A 55 -5.47 -5.60 15.29
CA ASN A 55 -5.96 -6.83 15.93
C ASN A 55 -7.01 -7.56 15.09
#